data_AF-A0A0G1FM40-F1
#
_entry.id   AF-A0A0G1FM40-F1
#
_cell.length_a   1.000
_cell.length_b   1.000
_cell.length_c   1.000
_cell.angle_alpha   90.00
_cell.angle_beta   90.00
_cell.angle_gamma   90.00
#
_symmetry.space_group_name_H-M   'P 1'
#
loop_
_entity.id
_entity.type
_entity.pdbx_description
1 polymer ?
#
loop_
_entity_poly.entity_id
_entity_poly.type
_entity_poly.pdbx_seq_one_letter_code
_entity_poly.pdbx_strand_id
1 'polypeptide(L)'
;MGEKFFVDTHLCFCYPLLMFSLRKIFLLILFLFGVFFVFNSSLAQEKPNITTLYFFWGDGCPHCADEEVFLKTLETKYSNLEIKDFEVWYNTDNQKLLTEAEKKLNTTVSGIPFTVVGNWSVVGYTSDQTTGKEIEKKVKECLATSCPDPLASLFEDEQRPDAEEKINPAIPESITFPLIGEVKTKNLSLPLLTAVFGLVDGFNPCAMWVLIFLIGLLLEMQNRTRMWILGTAFIIVSGLVYFIFMAAWLNLLLFIGFIVWVRPVIGLVAVGGGVWSLKEYFTKPVAVCAVEDSEKKRTVFEKLKETVKKENFWLALAGIILLGASVNLIELMCSAGLPAVYTQILSLSQLSVLSYYFYLVLYIVFYMLDDIIVFIIAMTTLQLTGLSGKYARWSRLIGGAILLILGILLIFKPGWLMF
;
A
#
# COMPACT_ATOMS: atom_id res chain seq x y z
N MET A 1 -54.59 69.12 69.85
CA MET A 1 -54.66 70.46 70.48
C MET A 1 -53.85 70.38 71.75
N GLY A 2 -52.79 71.11 72.02
CA GLY A 2 -51.87 71.99 71.29
C GLY A 2 -50.52 71.87 72.05
N GLU A 3 -49.39 72.48 71.74
CA GLU A 3 -48.90 73.32 70.66
C GLU A 3 -47.38 73.12 70.70
N LYS A 4 -46.81 72.77 69.53
CA LYS A 4 -45.43 73.00 69.04
C LYS A 4 -44.24 72.80 70.00
N PHE A 5 -43.63 71.62 69.89
CA PHE A 5 -42.20 71.39 70.16
C PHE A 5 -41.36 72.09 69.10
N PHE A 6 -40.49 73.02 69.50
CA PHE A 6 -39.46 73.62 68.66
C PHE A 6 -38.15 72.86 68.91
N VAL A 7 -37.74 72.05 67.92
CA VAL A 7 -36.41 71.45 67.83
C VAL A 7 -35.68 72.25 66.76
N ASP A 8 -34.60 72.92 67.11
CA ASP A 8 -33.59 73.34 66.15
C ASP A 8 -32.24 73.38 66.85
N THR A 9 -31.39 72.41 66.53
CA THR A 9 -29.97 72.43 66.92
C THR A 9 -29.13 71.79 65.83
N HIS A 10 -28.30 72.65 65.23
CA HIS A 10 -27.04 72.40 64.53
C HIS A 10 -26.99 71.71 63.15
N LEU A 11 -26.09 72.30 62.36
CA LEU A 11 -25.36 71.80 61.19
C LEU A 11 -26.03 71.95 59.83
N CYS A 12 -25.78 73.09 59.19
CA CYS A 12 -25.74 73.12 57.73
C CYS A 12 -24.80 74.21 57.18
N PHE A 13 -24.06 73.83 56.14
CA PHE A 13 -23.18 74.62 55.26
C PHE A 13 -21.85 75.13 55.84
N CYS A 14 -20.69 74.93 55.21
CA CYS A 14 -20.47 74.91 53.78
C CYS A 14 -19.30 74.00 53.38
N TYR A 15 -19.59 73.15 52.38
CA TYR A 15 -18.74 72.12 51.77
C TYR A 15 -18.23 72.53 50.34
N PRO A 16 -17.90 73.79 49.98
CA PRO A 16 -17.70 74.12 48.56
C PRO A 16 -16.26 73.89 48.05
N LEU A 17 -15.26 73.78 48.93
CA LEU A 17 -13.86 73.72 48.49
C LEU A 17 -13.36 72.32 48.11
N LEU A 18 -13.94 71.25 48.68
CA LEU A 18 -13.49 69.88 48.40
C LEU A 18 -14.07 69.31 47.10
N MET A 19 -15.30 69.67 46.73
CA MET A 19 -15.93 69.22 45.48
C MET A 19 -15.30 69.83 44.21
N PHE A 20 -14.72 71.03 44.32
CA PHE A 20 -14.10 71.69 43.15
C PHE A 20 -12.76 71.06 42.76
N SER A 21 -12.02 70.53 43.72
CA SER A 21 -10.74 69.83 43.47
C SER A 21 -10.95 68.43 42.91
N LEU A 22 -11.94 67.69 43.44
CA LEU A 22 -12.30 66.35 42.96
C LEU A 22 -12.79 66.34 41.50
N ARG A 23 -13.54 67.36 41.06
CA ARG A 23 -13.99 67.47 39.67
C ARG A 23 -12.85 67.72 38.69
N LYS A 24 -11.83 68.49 39.09
CA LYS A 24 -10.62 68.72 38.26
C LYS A 24 -9.74 67.48 38.19
N ILE A 25 -9.59 66.75 39.30
CA ILE A 25 -8.86 65.47 39.34
C ILE A 25 -9.59 64.42 38.51
N PHE A 26 -10.92 64.33 38.60
CA PHE A 26 -11.73 63.42 37.79
C PHE A 26 -11.62 63.75 36.30
N LEU A 27 -11.70 65.03 35.90
CA LEU A 27 -11.50 65.44 34.51
C LEU A 27 -10.08 65.19 34.01
N LEU A 28 -9.06 65.35 34.86
CA LEU A 28 -7.67 65.03 34.52
C LEU A 28 -7.46 63.52 34.35
N ILE A 29 -8.05 62.71 35.23
CA ILE A 29 -8.03 61.24 35.12
C ILE A 29 -8.78 60.79 33.87
N LEU A 30 -9.93 61.39 33.56
CA LEU A 30 -10.71 61.06 32.35
C LEU A 30 -9.98 61.47 31.07
N PHE A 31 -9.25 62.59 31.11
CA PHE A 31 -8.39 63.03 30.02
C PHE A 31 -7.15 62.11 29.86
N LEU A 32 -6.48 61.75 30.96
CA LEU A 32 -5.35 60.82 30.94
C LEU A 32 -5.77 59.41 30.50
N PHE A 33 -6.97 58.95 30.89
CA PHE A 33 -7.55 57.68 30.47
C PHE A 33 -7.96 57.71 28.99
N GLY A 34 -8.48 58.85 28.51
CA GLY A 34 -8.76 59.07 27.08
C GLY A 34 -7.49 59.08 26.23
N VAL A 35 -6.42 59.75 26.67
CA VAL A 35 -5.12 59.76 25.98
C VAL A 35 -4.48 58.37 25.98
N PHE A 36 -4.60 57.61 27.08
CA PHE A 36 -4.15 56.22 27.15
C PHE A 36 -4.90 55.30 26.16
N PHE A 37 -6.19 55.57 25.90
CA PHE A 37 -6.96 54.84 24.88
C PHE A 37 -6.62 55.24 23.45
N VAL A 38 -6.31 56.52 23.18
CA VAL A 38 -5.93 56.97 21.83
C VAL A 38 -4.56 56.44 21.41
N PHE A 39 -3.60 56.33 22.35
CA PHE A 39 -2.27 55.77 22.08
C PHE A 39 -2.22 54.23 21.98
N ASN A 40 -3.27 53.52 22.40
CA ASN A 40 -3.42 52.07 22.19
C ASN A 40 -4.18 51.72 20.90
N SER A 41 -4.28 52.68 19.96
CA SER A 41 -4.66 52.36 18.58
C SER A 41 -3.49 51.63 17.94
N SER A 42 -3.36 50.33 18.20
CA SER A 42 -2.57 49.46 17.35
C SER A 42 -3.09 49.64 15.93
N LEU A 43 -2.25 50.15 15.03
CA LEU A 43 -2.45 49.94 13.60
C LEU A 43 -2.47 48.41 13.44
N ALA A 44 -3.67 47.84 13.33
CA ALA A 44 -3.83 46.49 12.87
C ALA A 44 -3.24 46.47 11.46
N GLN A 45 -1.99 46.04 11.35
CA GLN A 45 -1.46 45.58 10.08
C GLN A 45 -2.43 44.49 9.63
N GLU A 46 -3.11 44.74 8.52
CA GLU A 46 -3.90 43.75 7.82
C GLU A 46 -2.95 42.59 7.54
N LYS A 47 -3.03 41.55 8.39
CA LYS A 47 -2.19 40.37 8.28
C LYS A 47 -2.46 39.84 6.87
N PRO A 48 -1.43 39.69 6.01
CA PRO A 48 -1.65 39.26 4.64
C PRO A 48 -2.49 37.98 4.70
N ASN A 49 -3.57 37.93 3.93
CA ASN A 49 -4.47 36.79 3.92
C ASN A 49 -3.75 35.63 3.22
N ILE A 50 -2.96 34.88 4.00
CA ILE A 50 -2.18 33.74 3.51
C ILE A 50 -3.17 32.60 3.26
N THR A 51 -3.23 32.14 2.01
CA THR A 51 -3.98 30.96 1.65
C THR A 51 -3.03 29.77 1.62
N THR A 52 -3.32 28.72 2.37
CA THR A 52 -2.55 27.48 2.35
C THR A 52 -3.14 26.51 1.33
N LEU A 53 -2.29 25.93 0.50
CA LEU A 53 -2.60 24.80 -0.39
C LEU A 53 -1.85 23.58 0.11
N TYR A 54 -2.57 22.48 0.32
CA TYR A 54 -1.99 21.20 0.74
C TYR A 54 -1.87 20.29 -0.48
N PHE A 55 -0.67 19.78 -0.74
CA PHE A 55 -0.34 18.94 -1.89
C PHE A 55 0.19 17.59 -1.41
N PHE A 56 -0.61 16.54 -1.52
CA PHE A 56 -0.20 15.19 -1.19
C PHE A 56 0.29 14.46 -2.46
N TRP A 57 1.52 13.99 -2.43
CA TRP A 57 2.24 13.46 -3.59
C TRP A 57 3.06 12.22 -3.26
N GLY A 58 3.71 11.60 -4.24
CA GLY A 58 4.48 10.37 -4.03
C GLY A 58 5.68 10.28 -4.95
N ASP A 59 6.80 9.79 -4.43
CA ASP A 59 8.05 9.74 -5.21
C ASP A 59 7.97 8.67 -6.33
N GLY A 60 8.15 9.11 -7.57
CA GLY A 60 7.95 8.32 -8.78
C GLY A 60 6.56 8.44 -9.43
N CYS A 61 5.68 9.30 -8.91
CA CYS A 61 4.36 9.61 -9.50
C CYS A 61 4.48 10.64 -10.65
N PRO A 62 4.19 10.28 -11.91
CA PRO A 62 4.35 11.20 -13.05
C PRO A 62 3.43 12.42 -12.98
N HIS A 63 2.15 12.20 -12.64
CA HIS A 63 1.17 13.28 -12.53
C HIS A 63 1.47 14.23 -11.37
N CYS A 64 2.10 13.74 -10.31
CA CYS A 64 2.54 14.55 -9.18
C CYS A 64 3.70 15.47 -9.58
N ALA A 65 4.65 14.97 -10.39
CA ALA A 65 5.75 15.78 -10.90
C ALA A 65 5.26 16.92 -11.81
N ASP A 66 4.25 16.64 -12.67
CA ASP A 66 3.62 17.66 -13.51
C ASP A 66 2.92 18.75 -12.67
N GLU A 67 2.16 18.33 -11.64
CA GLU A 67 1.50 19.27 -10.73
C GLU A 67 2.50 20.08 -9.89
N GLU A 68 3.60 19.47 -9.42
CA GLU A 68 4.64 20.16 -8.64
C GLU A 68 5.27 21.33 -9.43
N VAL A 69 5.53 21.13 -10.74
CA VAL A 69 6.04 22.18 -11.62
C VAL A 69 5.03 23.32 -11.78
N PHE A 70 3.76 22.98 -11.94
CA PHE A 70 2.68 23.95 -12.01
C PHE A 70 2.51 24.74 -10.69
N LEU A 71 2.56 24.05 -9.55
CA LEU A 71 2.45 24.64 -8.21
C LEU A 71 3.60 25.62 -7.91
N LYS A 72 4.84 25.32 -8.30
CA LYS A 72 5.98 26.26 -8.22
C LYS A 72 5.73 27.55 -9.02
N THR A 73 5.06 27.42 -10.17
CA THR A 73 4.66 28.58 -10.98
C THR A 73 3.59 29.42 -10.26
N LEU A 74 2.64 28.78 -9.57
CA LEU A 74 1.62 29.47 -8.77
C LEU A 74 2.21 30.16 -7.54
N GLU A 75 3.14 29.52 -6.83
CA GLU A 75 3.83 30.11 -5.66
C GLU A 75 4.59 31.39 -6.06
N THR A 76 5.25 31.37 -7.23
CA THR A 76 5.92 32.57 -7.77
C THR A 76 4.92 33.68 -8.15
N LYS A 77 3.73 33.29 -8.63
CA LYS A 77 2.70 34.22 -9.11
C LYS A 77 1.88 34.85 -7.98
N TYR A 78 1.70 34.14 -6.86
CA TYR A 78 0.91 34.58 -5.70
C TYR A 78 1.77 34.55 -4.43
N SER A 79 2.34 35.70 -4.06
CA SER A 79 3.22 35.85 -2.87
C SER A 79 2.57 35.53 -1.51
N ASN A 80 1.25 35.37 -1.49
CA ASN A 80 0.43 35.11 -0.32
C ASN A 80 -0.25 33.72 -0.39
N LEU A 81 0.28 32.85 -1.26
CA LEU A 81 -0.01 31.42 -1.30
C LEU A 81 1.14 30.69 -0.59
N GLU A 82 0.81 29.88 0.42
CA GLU A 82 1.74 28.93 1.04
C GLU A 82 1.41 27.53 0.53
N ILE A 83 2.40 26.83 -0.03
CA ILE A 83 2.22 25.45 -0.49
C ILE A 83 2.88 24.53 0.53
N LYS A 84 2.10 23.63 1.11
CA LYS A 84 2.58 22.56 1.98
C LYS A 84 2.47 21.24 1.25
N ASP A 85 3.61 20.67 0.90
CA ASP A 85 3.69 19.40 0.21
C ASP A 85 4.00 18.24 1.16
N PHE A 86 3.35 17.09 0.92
CA PHE A 86 3.44 15.91 1.75
C PHE A 86 3.63 14.69 0.87
N GLU A 87 4.84 14.13 0.88
CA GLU A 87 5.11 12.84 0.25
C GLU A 87 4.40 11.74 1.06
N VAL A 88 3.56 10.89 0.44
CA VAL A 88 2.73 9.89 1.14
C VAL A 88 3.05 8.45 0.77
N TRP A 89 3.99 8.15 -0.13
CA TRP A 89 4.35 6.75 -0.41
C TRP A 89 5.43 6.24 0.54
N TYR A 90 6.36 7.09 0.94
CA TYR A 90 7.53 6.74 1.74
C TYR A 90 7.56 7.41 3.12
N ASN A 91 6.65 8.34 3.41
CA ASN A 91 6.50 8.95 4.73
C ASN A 91 5.18 8.56 5.41
N THR A 92 5.28 7.73 6.46
CA THR A 92 4.13 7.21 7.22
C THR A 92 3.38 8.28 8.02
N ASP A 93 4.04 9.35 8.44
CA ASP A 93 3.35 10.43 9.16
C ASP A 93 2.51 11.27 8.20
N ASN A 94 3.02 11.51 7.00
CA ASN A 94 2.26 12.14 5.92
C ASN A 94 1.10 11.29 5.41
N GLN A 95 1.21 9.96 5.44
CA GLN A 95 0.09 9.05 5.16
C GLN A 95 -1.05 9.25 6.16
N LYS A 96 -0.72 9.37 7.46
CA LYS A 96 -1.74 9.64 8.49
C LYS A 96 -2.39 11.00 8.24
N LEU A 97 -1.61 12.01 7.89
CA LEU A 97 -2.11 13.34 7.53
C LEU A 97 -3.07 13.28 6.34
N LEU A 98 -2.77 12.47 5.32
CA LEU A 98 -3.69 12.25 4.19
C LEU A 98 -5.00 11.60 4.65
N THR A 99 -4.94 10.55 5.47
CA THR A 99 -6.12 9.89 6.02
C THR A 99 -6.94 10.81 6.94
N GLU A 100 -6.29 11.69 7.69
CA GLU A 100 -6.98 12.70 8.50
C GLU A 100 -7.61 13.80 7.65
N ALA A 101 -6.95 14.20 6.56
CA ALA A 101 -7.48 15.13 5.58
C ALA A 101 -8.72 14.58 4.88
N GLU A 102 -8.73 13.31 4.48
CA GLU A 102 -9.89 12.59 3.95
C GLU A 102 -11.10 12.69 4.88
N LYS A 103 -10.88 12.39 6.17
CA LYS A 103 -11.92 12.44 7.20
C LYS A 103 -12.48 13.86 7.39
N LYS A 104 -11.60 14.86 7.49
CA LYS A 104 -12.03 16.26 7.69
C LYS A 104 -12.77 16.85 6.50
N LEU A 105 -12.39 16.46 5.29
CA LEU A 105 -13.04 16.91 4.06
C LEU A 105 -14.26 16.06 3.69
N ASN A 106 -14.52 14.98 4.42
CA ASN A 106 -15.58 14.01 4.15
C ASN A 106 -15.53 13.52 2.69
N THR A 107 -14.32 13.24 2.21
CA THR A 107 -14.02 12.81 0.84
C THR A 107 -13.20 11.52 0.84
N THR A 108 -13.18 10.82 -0.27
CA THR A 108 -12.37 9.61 -0.47
C THR A 108 -11.25 9.91 -1.46
N VAL A 109 -10.00 9.73 -1.05
CA VAL A 109 -8.84 9.91 -1.92
C VAL A 109 -8.49 8.57 -2.56
N SER A 110 -8.82 8.44 -3.83
CA SER A 110 -8.57 7.20 -4.60
C SER A 110 -7.16 7.11 -5.19
N GLY A 111 -6.34 8.14 -5.04
CA GLY A 111 -4.98 8.20 -5.57
C GLY A 111 -4.33 9.56 -5.36
N ILE A 112 -3.11 9.70 -5.87
CA ILE A 112 -2.35 10.96 -5.84
C ILE A 112 -1.99 11.40 -7.27
N PRO A 113 -1.71 12.69 -7.53
CA PRO A 113 -1.68 13.79 -6.55
C PRO A 113 -3.05 14.13 -5.97
N PHE A 114 -3.09 14.56 -4.71
CA PHE A 114 -4.31 15.06 -4.06
C PHE A 114 -4.07 16.47 -3.54
N THR A 115 -4.88 17.41 -4.00
CA THR A 115 -4.68 18.84 -3.75
C THR A 115 -5.89 19.43 -3.06
N VAL A 116 -5.64 20.17 -1.98
CA VAL A 116 -6.67 20.80 -1.15
C VAL A 116 -6.43 22.30 -1.04
N VAL A 117 -7.48 23.08 -1.31
CA VAL A 117 -7.51 24.53 -1.14
C VAL A 117 -8.80 24.91 -0.43
N GLY A 118 -8.66 25.28 0.85
CA GLY A 118 -9.80 25.50 1.75
C GLY A 118 -10.69 24.25 1.86
N ASN A 119 -11.99 24.39 1.59
CA ASN A 119 -12.95 23.28 1.59
C ASN A 119 -13.04 22.51 0.26
N TRP A 120 -12.27 22.92 -0.75
CA TRP A 120 -12.28 22.28 -2.06
C TRP A 120 -11.06 21.38 -2.23
N SER A 121 -11.26 20.23 -2.89
CA SER A 121 -10.19 19.26 -3.14
C SER A 121 -10.34 18.58 -4.49
N VAL A 122 -9.23 18.12 -5.06
CA VAL A 122 -9.19 17.36 -6.32
C VAL A 122 -8.20 16.21 -6.25
N VAL A 123 -8.54 15.09 -6.88
CA VAL A 123 -7.67 13.91 -7.03
C VAL A 123 -7.22 13.83 -8.49
N GLY A 124 -5.91 13.72 -8.70
CA GLY A 124 -5.26 13.60 -9.99
C GLY A 124 -4.98 14.94 -10.65
N TYR A 125 -4.02 14.94 -11.58
CA TYR A 125 -3.62 16.10 -12.36
C TYR A 125 -3.45 15.72 -13.83
N THR A 126 -4.20 16.39 -14.72
CA THR A 126 -4.16 16.09 -16.16
C THR A 126 -3.30 17.08 -16.94
N SER A 127 -3.49 18.38 -16.72
CA SER A 127 -2.72 19.45 -17.40
C SER A 127 -2.98 20.82 -16.77
N ASP A 128 -2.09 21.77 -17.03
CA ASP A 128 -2.24 23.19 -16.68
C ASP A 128 -3.56 23.78 -17.22
N GLN A 129 -4.00 23.34 -18.42
CA GLN A 129 -5.17 23.93 -19.09
C GLN A 129 -6.50 23.39 -18.58
N THR A 130 -6.50 22.27 -17.85
CA THR A 130 -7.69 21.62 -17.28
C THR A 130 -7.66 21.73 -15.75
N THR A 131 -7.10 20.74 -15.06
CA THR A 131 -7.02 20.68 -13.59
C THR A 131 -6.25 21.85 -13.02
N GLY A 132 -5.15 22.27 -13.67
CA GLY A 132 -4.37 23.44 -13.23
C GLY A 132 -5.20 24.73 -13.18
N LYS A 133 -6.06 24.98 -14.18
CA LYS A 133 -6.97 26.14 -14.16
C LYS A 133 -7.98 26.08 -13.03
N GLU A 134 -8.46 24.90 -12.67
CA GLU A 134 -9.40 24.73 -11.55
C GLU A 134 -8.72 25.04 -10.22
N ILE A 135 -7.50 24.51 -10.02
CA ILE A 135 -6.66 24.79 -8.85
C ILE A 135 -6.37 26.29 -8.76
N GLU A 136 -5.88 26.93 -9.84
CA GLU A 136 -5.59 28.37 -9.83
C GLU A 136 -6.85 29.22 -9.57
N LYS A 137 -8.00 28.82 -10.14
CA LYS A 137 -9.26 29.51 -9.88
C LYS A 137 -9.62 29.46 -8.40
N LYS A 138 -9.48 28.31 -7.75
CA LYS A 138 -9.78 28.14 -6.33
C LYS A 138 -8.81 28.90 -5.44
N VAL A 139 -7.52 28.89 -5.77
CA VAL A 139 -6.51 29.73 -5.12
C VAL A 139 -6.89 31.22 -5.19
N LYS A 140 -7.28 31.73 -6.37
CA LYS A 140 -7.71 33.12 -6.53
C LYS A 140 -8.94 33.47 -5.68
N GLU A 141 -9.94 32.59 -5.68
CA GLU A 141 -11.14 32.76 -4.86
C GLU A 141 -10.77 32.86 -3.38
N CYS A 142 -9.91 31.96 -2.89
CA CYS A 142 -9.50 31.96 -1.48
C CYS A 142 -8.62 33.15 -1.09
N LEU A 143 -7.72 33.60 -1.97
CA LEU A 143 -6.93 34.81 -1.75
C LEU A 143 -7.80 36.09 -1.69
N ALA A 144 -8.91 36.12 -2.44
CA ALA A 144 -9.79 37.29 -2.50
C ALA A 144 -10.79 37.37 -1.34
N THR A 145 -11.37 36.24 -0.92
CA THR A 145 -12.48 36.22 0.06
C THR A 145 -12.17 35.55 1.39
N SER A 146 -10.95 35.02 1.59
CA SER A 146 -10.58 34.17 2.73
C SER A 146 -11.36 32.85 2.74
N CYS A 147 -10.68 31.72 2.56
CA CYS A 147 -11.31 30.40 2.71
C CYS A 147 -11.12 29.84 4.12
N PRO A 148 -12.11 29.09 4.65
CA PRO A 148 -11.87 28.23 5.80
C PRO A 148 -10.79 27.21 5.46
N ASP A 149 -9.86 26.95 6.39
CA ASP A 149 -8.86 25.90 6.27
C ASP A 149 -9.20 24.76 7.26
N PRO A 150 -9.90 23.70 6.79
CA PRO A 150 -10.27 22.57 7.63
C PRO A 150 -9.04 21.75 8.08
N LEU A 151 -7.93 21.82 7.34
CA LEU A 151 -6.73 21.04 7.62
C LEU A 151 -5.75 21.76 8.55
N ALA A 152 -5.87 23.08 8.74
CA ALA A 152 -5.00 23.86 9.63
C ALA A 152 -4.78 23.22 11.01
N SER A 153 -5.86 22.73 11.63
CA SER A 153 -5.81 22.08 12.96
C SER A 153 -5.15 20.70 12.99
N LEU A 154 -4.75 20.13 11.85
CA LEU A 154 -3.87 18.95 11.79
C LEU A 154 -2.39 19.31 11.94
N PHE A 155 -2.06 20.59 11.77
CA PHE A 155 -0.69 21.09 11.72
C PHE A 155 -0.39 22.10 12.82
N GLU A 156 -1.33 22.33 13.73
CA GLU A 156 -1.16 23.11 14.95
C GLU A 156 -0.88 22.15 16.11
N ASP A 157 0.38 22.10 16.55
CA ASP A 157 0.80 21.44 17.79
C ASP A 157 0.15 22.16 19.00
N GLU A 158 -0.77 21.49 19.70
CA GLU A 158 -0.79 21.41 21.18
C GLU A 158 -1.96 20.56 21.75
N GLN A 159 -1.58 19.49 22.45
CA GLN A 159 -2.16 18.94 23.70
C GLN A 159 -3.62 18.40 23.77
N ARG A 160 -3.67 17.05 23.90
CA ARG A 160 -4.63 16.17 24.66
C ARG A 160 -6.02 15.88 24.06
N PRO A 161 -6.72 14.84 24.58
CA PRO A 161 -6.31 13.46 24.85
C PRO A 161 -7.24 12.46 24.10
N ASP A 162 -6.88 11.19 24.15
CA ASP A 162 -7.58 10.06 23.51
C ASP A 162 -9.12 10.15 23.59
N ALA A 163 -9.76 10.23 22.42
CA ALA A 163 -11.15 9.85 22.24
C ALA A 163 -11.17 8.62 21.33
N GLU A 164 -11.43 7.46 21.95
CA GLU A 164 -11.84 6.26 21.23
C GLU A 164 -13.10 6.59 20.41
N GLU A 165 -13.02 6.53 19.08
CA GLU A 165 -14.23 6.41 18.28
C GLU A 165 -14.04 5.56 17.02
N LYS A 166 -15.07 4.76 16.77
CA LYS A 166 -15.13 3.59 15.89
C LYS A 166 -14.87 3.96 14.43
N ILE A 167 -13.84 3.34 13.85
CA ILE A 167 -13.55 3.39 12.42
C ILE A 167 -14.56 2.49 11.70
N ASN A 168 -15.52 3.09 10.99
CA ASN A 168 -16.23 2.41 9.91
C ASN A 168 -15.32 2.43 8.69
N PRO A 169 -14.84 1.28 8.18
CA PRO A 169 -13.99 1.27 7.01
C PRO A 169 -14.86 1.25 5.76
N ALA A 170 -14.77 2.32 4.96
CA ALA A 170 -15.35 2.34 3.64
C ALA A 170 -14.51 1.46 2.69
N ILE A 171 -15.19 0.49 2.06
CA ILE A 171 -14.62 -0.41 1.05
C ILE A 171 -14.28 0.42 -0.22
N PRO A 172 -13.09 0.27 -0.83
CA PRO A 172 -12.74 0.96 -2.08
C PRO A 172 -13.69 0.52 -3.20
N GLU A 173 -14.35 1.46 -3.88
CA GLU A 173 -15.56 1.23 -4.70
C GLU A 173 -15.29 0.45 -6.02
N SER A 174 -14.04 0.35 -6.47
CA SER A 174 -13.62 -0.41 -7.65
C SER A 174 -12.14 -0.79 -7.62
N ILE A 175 -11.81 -2.00 -8.10
CA ILE A 175 -10.44 -2.49 -8.31
C ILE A 175 -10.28 -2.81 -9.80
N THR A 176 -9.18 -2.37 -10.40
CA THR A 176 -8.92 -2.53 -11.84
C THR A 176 -7.98 -3.71 -12.07
N PHE A 177 -8.39 -4.68 -12.88
CA PHE A 177 -7.56 -5.83 -13.27
C PHE A 177 -7.06 -5.68 -14.71
N PRO A 178 -5.78 -6.01 -15.00
CA PRO A 178 -5.14 -5.77 -16.30
C PRO A 178 -5.75 -6.53 -17.48
N LEU A 179 -6.53 -7.59 -17.24
CA LEU A 179 -7.23 -8.36 -18.28
C LEU A 179 -8.76 -8.24 -18.25
N ILE A 180 -9.35 -7.82 -17.13
CA ILE A 180 -10.79 -7.95 -16.86
C ILE A 180 -11.48 -6.56 -16.80
N GLY A 181 -10.72 -5.48 -16.63
CA GLY A 181 -11.24 -4.11 -16.53
C GLY A 181 -11.61 -3.72 -15.10
N GLU A 182 -12.41 -2.65 -14.95
CA GLU A 182 -12.85 -2.14 -13.64
C GLU A 182 -13.93 -3.04 -13.03
N VAL A 183 -13.68 -3.60 -11.84
CA VAL A 183 -14.65 -4.42 -11.11
C VAL A 183 -15.10 -3.65 -9.86
N LYS A 184 -16.39 -3.30 -9.80
CA LYS A 184 -17.01 -2.64 -8.63
C LYS A 184 -17.11 -3.64 -7.47
N THR A 185 -16.35 -3.40 -6.42
CA THR A 185 -16.25 -4.26 -5.22
C THR A 185 -17.56 -4.32 -4.42
N LYS A 186 -18.39 -3.26 -4.46
CA LYS A 186 -19.69 -3.19 -3.76
C LYS A 186 -20.75 -4.16 -4.31
N ASN A 187 -20.60 -4.63 -5.55
CA ASN A 187 -21.58 -5.50 -6.20
C ASN A 187 -21.16 -6.98 -6.23
N LEU A 188 -19.95 -7.30 -5.76
CA LEU A 188 -19.49 -8.68 -5.66
C LEU A 188 -19.70 -9.21 -4.24
N SER A 189 -20.27 -10.41 -4.14
CA SER A 189 -20.32 -11.14 -2.89
C SER A 189 -18.88 -11.50 -2.46
N LEU A 190 -18.59 -11.46 -1.15
CA LEU A 190 -17.29 -11.87 -0.60
C LEU A 190 -16.78 -13.22 -1.14
N PRO A 191 -17.63 -14.26 -1.33
CA PRO A 191 -17.21 -15.51 -1.96
C PRO A 191 -16.72 -15.36 -3.40
N LEU A 192 -17.39 -14.52 -4.20
CA LEU A 192 -16.99 -14.28 -5.59
C LEU A 192 -15.68 -13.48 -5.65
N LEU A 193 -15.52 -12.48 -4.78
CA LEU A 193 -14.26 -11.74 -4.65
C LEU A 193 -13.10 -12.67 -4.28
N THR A 194 -13.34 -13.57 -3.32
CA THR A 194 -12.38 -14.58 -2.88
C THR A 194 -11.96 -15.49 -4.05
N ALA A 195 -12.92 -15.93 -4.85
CA ALA A 195 -12.65 -16.76 -6.01
C ALA A 195 -11.81 -16.03 -7.06
N VAL A 196 -12.15 -14.78 -7.38
CA VAL A 196 -11.41 -13.98 -8.36
C VAL A 196 -9.97 -13.75 -7.91
N PHE A 197 -9.77 -13.27 -6.68
CA PHE A 197 -8.42 -13.00 -6.16
C PHE A 197 -7.58 -14.27 -6.07
N GLY A 198 -8.14 -15.35 -5.52
CA GLY A 198 -7.44 -16.63 -5.44
C GLY A 198 -7.07 -17.17 -6.82
N LEU A 199 -7.98 -17.16 -7.80
CA LEU A 199 -7.69 -17.64 -9.15
C LEU A 199 -6.62 -16.78 -9.85
N VAL A 200 -6.73 -15.45 -9.76
CA VAL A 200 -5.76 -14.55 -10.40
C VAL A 200 -4.37 -14.72 -9.78
N ASP A 201 -4.30 -14.94 -8.46
CA ASP A 201 -3.06 -15.24 -7.75
C ASP A 201 -2.49 -16.62 -8.13
N GLY A 202 -3.34 -17.65 -8.30
CA GLY A 202 -2.92 -19.00 -8.70
C GLY A 202 -2.19 -19.03 -10.05
N PHE A 203 -2.65 -18.22 -11.02
CA PHE A 203 -1.99 -18.06 -12.33
C PHE A 203 -0.68 -17.23 -12.26
N ASN A 204 0.16 -17.49 -11.25
CA ASN A 204 1.46 -16.87 -11.05
C ASN A 204 2.52 -17.53 -11.94
N PRO A 205 3.23 -16.77 -12.79
CA PRO A 205 4.27 -17.34 -13.64
C PRO A 205 5.42 -17.95 -12.83
N CYS A 206 5.67 -17.50 -11.59
CA CYS A 206 6.68 -18.08 -10.71
C CYS A 206 6.32 -19.54 -10.32
N ALA A 207 5.05 -19.80 -9.97
CA ALA A 207 4.55 -21.11 -9.55
C ALA A 207 4.48 -22.13 -10.70
N MET A 208 3.93 -21.71 -11.86
CA MET A 208 3.71 -22.57 -13.02
C MET A 208 5.00 -23.24 -13.52
N TRP A 209 6.13 -22.53 -13.55
CA TRP A 209 7.41 -23.10 -14.02
C TRP A 209 8.00 -24.11 -13.03
N VAL A 210 7.85 -23.84 -11.73
CA VAL A 210 8.27 -24.78 -10.69
C VAL A 210 7.41 -26.04 -10.74
N LEU A 211 6.09 -25.90 -10.91
CA LEU A 211 5.19 -27.03 -11.02
C LEU A 211 5.57 -27.93 -12.21
N ILE A 212 5.89 -27.34 -13.37
CA ILE A 212 6.36 -28.10 -14.54
C ILE A 212 7.68 -28.83 -14.24
N PHE A 213 8.62 -28.18 -13.56
CA PHE A 213 9.87 -28.82 -13.14
C PHE A 213 9.62 -30.00 -12.19
N LEU A 214 8.75 -29.81 -11.20
CA LEU A 214 8.35 -30.84 -10.25
C LEU A 214 7.69 -32.03 -10.98
N ILE A 215 6.75 -31.76 -11.88
CA ILE A 215 6.09 -32.78 -12.70
C ILE A 215 7.14 -33.55 -13.50
N GLY A 216 8.14 -32.88 -14.09
CA GLY A 216 9.25 -33.53 -14.79
C GLY A 216 10.00 -34.52 -13.89
N LEU A 217 10.34 -34.11 -12.66
CA LEU A 217 11.01 -34.97 -11.68
C LEU A 217 10.12 -36.15 -11.26
N LEU A 218 8.82 -35.90 -11.03
CA LEU A 218 7.88 -36.93 -10.59
C LEU A 218 7.60 -37.96 -11.68
N LEU A 219 7.52 -37.55 -12.95
CA LEU A 219 7.26 -38.46 -14.08
C LEU A 219 8.41 -39.44 -14.36
N GLU A 220 9.65 -39.12 -13.97
CA GLU A 220 10.79 -40.05 -14.06
C GLU A 220 10.70 -41.21 -13.05
N MET A 221 9.87 -41.08 -12.01
CA MET A 221 9.71 -42.12 -11.01
C MET A 221 8.85 -43.29 -11.50
N GLN A 222 9.32 -44.52 -11.28
CA GLN A 222 8.60 -45.73 -11.70
C GLN A 222 7.37 -46.05 -10.83
N ASN A 223 7.34 -45.61 -9.56
CA ASN A 223 6.28 -45.96 -8.61
C ASN A 223 5.12 -44.94 -8.65
N ARG A 224 3.99 -45.35 -9.21
CA ARG A 224 2.77 -44.53 -9.36
C ARG A 224 2.22 -44.03 -8.02
N THR A 225 2.15 -44.88 -7.00
CA THR A 225 1.61 -44.50 -5.70
C THR A 225 2.49 -43.44 -5.04
N ARG A 226 3.81 -43.62 -5.12
CA ARG A 226 4.77 -42.66 -4.59
C ARG A 226 4.69 -41.30 -5.30
N MET A 227 4.48 -41.31 -6.62
CA MET A 227 4.30 -40.11 -7.44
C MET A 227 3.11 -39.26 -6.98
N TRP A 228 1.94 -39.90 -6.81
CA TRP A 228 0.75 -39.22 -6.30
C TRP A 228 0.94 -38.70 -4.88
N ILE A 229 1.51 -39.50 -3.97
CA ILE A 229 1.74 -39.07 -2.58
C ILE A 229 2.66 -37.84 -2.53
N LEU A 230 3.78 -37.86 -3.25
CA LEU A 230 4.73 -36.75 -3.24
C LEU A 230 4.15 -35.50 -3.89
N GLY A 231 3.45 -35.63 -5.02
CA GLY A 231 2.80 -34.49 -5.67
C GLY A 231 1.67 -33.87 -4.84
N THR A 232 0.81 -34.70 -4.22
CA THR A 232 -0.22 -34.20 -3.30
C THR A 232 0.42 -33.58 -2.05
N ALA A 233 1.50 -34.13 -1.53
CA ALA A 233 2.24 -33.53 -0.41
C ALA A 233 2.78 -32.14 -0.80
N PHE A 234 3.31 -31.96 -2.01
CA PHE A 234 3.74 -30.65 -2.50
C PHE A 234 2.60 -29.63 -2.50
N ILE A 235 1.44 -30.00 -3.06
CA ILE A 235 0.26 -29.12 -3.14
C ILE A 235 -0.24 -28.75 -1.74
N ILE A 236 -0.35 -29.73 -0.83
CA ILE A 236 -0.80 -29.50 0.55
C ILE A 236 0.17 -28.59 1.31
N VAL A 237 1.48 -28.86 1.22
CA VAL A 237 2.50 -28.05 1.88
C VAL A 237 2.48 -26.63 1.33
N SER A 238 2.34 -26.47 0.02
CA SER A 238 2.27 -25.16 -0.63
C SER A 238 1.09 -24.35 -0.10
N GLY A 239 -0.13 -24.90 -0.18
CA GLY A 239 -1.31 -24.24 0.35
C GLY A 239 -1.24 -23.97 1.86
N LEU A 240 -0.63 -24.85 2.65
CA LEU A 240 -0.45 -24.66 4.09
C LEU A 240 0.55 -23.55 4.40
N VAL A 241 1.68 -23.51 3.70
CA VAL A 241 2.69 -22.45 3.87
C VAL A 241 2.08 -21.10 3.47
N TYR A 242 1.37 -21.04 2.35
CA TYR A 242 0.68 -19.83 1.91
C TYR A 242 -0.41 -19.38 2.88
N PHE A 243 -1.21 -20.32 3.40
CA PHE A 243 -2.18 -20.05 4.45
C PHE A 243 -1.53 -19.47 5.71
N ILE A 244 -0.42 -20.07 6.17
CA ILE A 244 0.32 -19.56 7.34
C ILE A 244 0.78 -18.13 7.06
N PHE A 245 1.28 -17.81 5.87
CA PHE A 245 1.68 -16.45 5.52
C PHE A 245 0.50 -15.47 5.56
N MET A 246 -0.63 -15.80 4.95
CA MET A 246 -1.83 -14.96 4.97
C MET A 246 -2.40 -14.78 6.39
N ALA A 247 -2.40 -15.86 7.18
CA ALA A 247 -2.92 -15.88 8.55
C ALA A 247 -1.99 -15.16 9.54
N ALA A 248 -0.67 -15.28 9.36
CA ALA A 248 0.32 -14.73 10.27
C ALA A 248 0.50 -13.21 10.14
N TRP A 249 -0.30 -12.54 9.28
CA TRP A 249 -0.39 -11.09 9.08
C TRP A 249 0.89 -10.37 9.52
N LEU A 250 1.97 -10.75 8.85
CA LEU A 250 3.33 -10.40 9.25
C LEU A 250 3.38 -8.89 9.30
N ASN A 251 3.54 -8.31 10.50
CA ASN A 251 3.55 -6.87 10.77
C ASN A 251 3.94 -6.11 9.51
N LEU A 252 2.98 -5.47 8.86
CA LEU A 252 3.10 -4.89 7.51
C LEU A 252 4.41 -4.11 7.29
N LEU A 253 4.93 -3.53 8.38
CA LEU A 253 6.21 -2.83 8.50
C LEU A 253 7.47 -3.71 8.30
N LEU A 254 7.50 -4.96 8.78
CA LEU A 254 8.60 -5.91 8.54
C LEU A 254 8.59 -6.42 7.09
N PHE A 255 7.40 -6.58 6.50
CA PHE A 255 7.25 -7.11 5.16
C PHE A 255 7.69 -6.10 4.08
N ILE A 256 7.34 -4.82 4.25
CA ILE A 256 7.77 -3.73 3.36
C ILE A 256 9.29 -3.52 3.44
N GLY A 257 9.88 -3.52 4.64
CA GLY A 257 11.33 -3.42 4.82
C GLY A 257 12.11 -4.61 4.26
N PHE A 258 11.56 -5.82 4.35
CA PHE A 258 12.18 -7.05 3.81
C PHE A 258 12.09 -7.12 2.29
N ILE A 259 10.94 -6.75 1.69
CA ILE A 259 10.73 -6.77 0.24
C ILE A 259 11.74 -5.88 -0.49
N VAL A 260 12.10 -4.71 0.07
CA VAL A 260 13.06 -3.79 -0.57
C VAL A 260 14.42 -4.44 -0.84
N TRP A 261 14.88 -5.33 0.05
CA TRP A 261 16.17 -6.00 -0.10
C TRP A 261 16.07 -7.39 -0.71
N VAL A 262 15.02 -8.15 -0.39
CA VAL A 262 14.89 -9.54 -0.83
C VAL A 262 14.42 -9.64 -2.27
N ARG A 263 13.57 -8.72 -2.71
CA ARG A 263 13.12 -8.66 -4.11
C ARG A 263 14.27 -8.49 -5.11
N PRO A 264 15.20 -7.52 -4.99
CA PRO A 264 16.32 -7.43 -5.93
C PRO A 264 17.25 -8.65 -5.85
N VAL A 265 17.40 -9.29 -4.67
CA VAL A 265 18.15 -10.54 -4.53
C VAL A 265 17.49 -11.69 -5.31
N ILE A 266 16.18 -11.89 -5.16
CA ILE A 266 15.42 -12.89 -5.92
C ILE A 266 15.43 -12.57 -7.41
N GLY A 267 15.25 -11.30 -7.77
CA GLY A 267 15.38 -10.83 -9.15
C GLY A 267 16.73 -11.18 -9.75
N LEU A 268 17.83 -11.00 -9.01
CA LEU A 268 19.18 -11.35 -9.45
C LEU A 268 19.34 -12.87 -9.63
N VAL A 269 18.79 -13.67 -8.71
CA VAL A 269 18.77 -15.14 -8.83
C VAL A 269 17.95 -15.58 -10.04
N ALA A 270 16.79 -14.98 -10.28
CA ALA A 270 15.94 -15.25 -11.43
C ALA A 270 16.63 -14.86 -12.75
N VAL A 271 17.30 -13.70 -12.80
CA VAL A 271 18.13 -13.29 -13.96
C VAL A 271 19.26 -14.29 -14.17
N GLY A 272 19.98 -14.67 -13.12
CA GLY A 272 21.05 -15.66 -13.20
C GLY A 272 20.56 -17.02 -13.70
N GLY A 273 19.44 -17.51 -13.17
CA GLY A 273 18.79 -18.75 -13.57
C GLY A 273 18.26 -18.69 -15.01
N GLY A 274 17.65 -17.58 -15.41
CA GLY A 274 17.16 -17.33 -16.77
C GLY A 274 18.29 -17.30 -17.78
N VAL A 275 19.37 -16.55 -17.52
CA VAL A 275 20.59 -16.53 -18.35
C VAL A 275 21.21 -17.91 -18.44
N TRP A 276 21.30 -18.64 -17.33
CA TRP A 276 21.87 -20.00 -17.32
C TRP A 276 21.04 -20.97 -18.15
N SER A 277 19.71 -20.94 -18.00
CA SER A 277 18.77 -21.78 -18.77
C SER A 277 18.83 -21.47 -20.27
N LEU A 278 18.87 -20.18 -20.66
CA LEU A 278 19.01 -19.75 -22.04
C LEU A 278 20.38 -20.15 -22.61
N LYS A 279 21.47 -19.91 -21.87
CA LYS A 279 22.81 -20.31 -22.27
C LYS A 279 22.86 -21.81 -22.53
N GLU A 280 22.25 -22.62 -21.67
CA GLU A 280 22.24 -24.07 -21.86
C GLU A 280 21.44 -24.51 -23.10
N TYR A 281 20.34 -23.82 -23.42
CA TYR A 281 19.59 -24.05 -24.66
C TYR A 281 20.42 -23.81 -25.94
N PHE A 282 21.20 -22.72 -25.97
CA PHE A 282 22.03 -22.35 -27.12
C PHE A 282 23.35 -23.12 -27.20
N THR A 283 23.96 -23.48 -26.06
CA THR A 283 25.26 -24.16 -26.03
C THR A 283 25.18 -25.67 -26.15
N LYS A 284 24.04 -26.31 -25.82
CA LYS A 284 23.88 -27.78 -25.88
C LYS A 284 22.74 -28.17 -26.83
N PRO A 285 23.05 -28.48 -28.10
CA PRO A 285 22.02 -28.70 -29.11
C PRO A 285 21.33 -30.08 -29.09
N VAL A 286 21.48 -30.91 -28.04
CA VAL A 286 20.77 -32.20 -27.95
C VAL A 286 20.43 -32.52 -26.50
N ALA A 287 19.20 -33.00 -26.27
CA ALA A 287 18.70 -33.51 -24.99
C ALA A 287 19.29 -34.90 -24.66
N VAL A 288 20.62 -34.97 -24.60
CA VAL A 288 21.35 -36.12 -24.04
C VAL A 288 22.16 -35.60 -22.87
N CYS A 289 22.02 -36.29 -21.75
CA CYS A 289 22.71 -36.05 -20.50
C CYS A 289 24.14 -35.54 -20.71
N ALA A 290 24.47 -34.38 -20.13
CA ALA A 290 25.86 -33.90 -20.00
C ALA A 290 26.65 -34.73 -18.98
N VAL A 291 26.59 -36.06 -19.10
CA VAL A 291 27.31 -37.06 -18.29
C VAL A 291 28.24 -37.89 -19.19
N GLU A 292 28.44 -37.53 -20.46
CA GLU A 292 29.36 -38.25 -21.35
C GLU A 292 30.82 -37.79 -21.30
N ASP A 293 31.15 -36.61 -20.76
CA ASP A 293 32.51 -36.07 -20.96
C ASP A 293 33.56 -36.44 -19.91
N SER A 294 33.24 -37.26 -18.89
CA SER A 294 34.30 -37.79 -18.02
C SER A 294 33.88 -39.07 -17.30
N GLU A 295 34.70 -40.13 -17.42
CA GLU A 295 34.53 -41.39 -16.68
C GLU A 295 34.28 -41.14 -15.19
N LYS A 296 34.97 -40.16 -14.58
CA LYS A 296 34.81 -39.80 -13.16
C LYS A 296 33.42 -39.28 -12.81
N LYS A 297 32.80 -38.44 -13.65
CA LYS A 297 31.41 -37.96 -13.41
C LYS A 297 30.42 -39.09 -13.57
N ARG A 298 30.66 -40.04 -14.48
CA ARG A 298 29.80 -41.20 -14.69
C ARG A 298 29.85 -42.16 -13.50
N THR A 299 31.02 -42.42 -12.91
CA THR A 299 31.13 -43.24 -11.67
C THR A 299 30.51 -42.55 -10.47
N VAL A 300 30.65 -41.22 -10.34
CA VAL A 300 29.99 -40.44 -9.28
C VAL A 300 28.47 -40.42 -9.48
N PHE A 301 28.01 -40.26 -10.72
CA PHE A 301 26.58 -40.28 -11.05
C PHE A 301 25.99 -41.67 -10.88
N GLU A 302 26.70 -42.75 -11.21
CA GLU A 302 26.26 -44.13 -10.95
C GLU A 302 26.27 -44.46 -9.46
N LYS A 303 27.28 -44.04 -8.69
CA LYS A 303 27.29 -44.19 -7.22
C LYS A 303 26.22 -43.35 -6.55
N LEU A 304 25.95 -42.13 -7.04
CA LEU A 304 24.82 -41.32 -6.61
C LEU A 304 23.51 -42.01 -6.97
N LYS A 305 23.36 -42.54 -8.20
CA LYS A 305 22.15 -43.22 -8.66
C LYS A 305 21.91 -44.54 -7.92
N GLU A 306 22.95 -45.24 -7.49
CA GLU A 306 22.89 -46.46 -6.69
C GLU A 306 22.61 -46.16 -5.20
N THR A 307 23.14 -45.04 -4.67
CA THR A 307 22.83 -44.51 -3.33
C THR A 307 21.41 -43.93 -3.27
N VAL A 308 20.95 -43.31 -4.36
CA VAL A 308 19.61 -42.73 -4.53
C VAL A 308 18.59 -43.84 -4.84
N LYS A 309 18.97 -44.92 -5.54
CA LYS A 309 18.09 -46.10 -5.77
C LYS A 309 17.64 -46.79 -4.48
N LYS A 310 18.38 -46.61 -3.38
CA LYS A 310 17.89 -46.91 -2.03
C LYS A 310 17.01 -45.75 -1.54
N GLU A 311 15.89 -45.52 -2.20
CA GLU A 311 15.07 -44.35 -1.92
C GLU A 311 14.39 -44.45 -0.55
N ASN A 312 14.91 -43.78 0.49
CA ASN A 312 14.10 -43.47 1.67
C ASN A 312 12.96 -42.55 1.23
N PHE A 313 11.74 -43.10 1.20
CA PHE A 313 10.49 -42.35 0.98
C PHE A 313 10.47 -41.04 1.76
N TRP A 314 10.93 -41.09 3.01
CA TRP A 314 11.04 -39.94 3.91
C TRP A 314 12.00 -38.85 3.45
N LEU A 315 13.14 -39.18 2.82
CA LEU A 315 14.05 -38.17 2.28
C LEU A 315 13.43 -37.44 1.09
N ALA A 316 12.73 -38.17 0.21
CA ALA A 316 12.00 -37.55 -0.89
C ALA A 316 10.84 -36.68 -0.39
N LEU A 317 10.09 -37.15 0.61
CA LEU A 317 9.03 -36.37 1.23
C LEU A 317 9.57 -35.08 1.88
N ALA A 318 10.67 -35.17 2.64
CA ALA A 318 11.32 -34.00 3.22
C ALA A 318 11.83 -33.02 2.15
N GLY A 319 12.42 -33.52 1.06
CA GLY A 319 12.85 -32.70 -0.07
C GLY A 319 11.69 -31.97 -0.74
N ILE A 320 10.54 -32.63 -0.90
CA ILE A 320 9.32 -32.02 -1.46
C ILE A 320 8.73 -30.97 -0.53
N ILE A 321 8.68 -31.24 0.78
CA ILE A 321 8.21 -30.27 1.77
C ILE A 321 9.09 -29.00 1.72
N LEU A 322 10.41 -29.17 1.74
CA LEU A 322 11.36 -28.07 1.70
C LEU A 322 11.27 -27.30 0.36
N LEU A 323 11.10 -28.01 -0.75
CA LEU A 323 10.89 -27.41 -2.06
C LEU A 323 9.60 -26.58 -2.07
N GLY A 324 8.48 -27.14 -1.64
CA GLY A 324 7.18 -26.44 -1.57
C GLY A 324 7.25 -25.18 -0.71
N ALA A 325 7.86 -25.26 0.47
CA ALA A 325 8.05 -24.10 1.34
C ALA A 325 8.94 -23.02 0.71
N SER A 326 10.04 -23.42 0.07
CA SER A 326 10.96 -22.49 -0.59
C SER A 326 10.30 -21.76 -1.76
N VAL A 327 9.49 -22.47 -2.53
CA VAL A 327 8.80 -21.95 -3.71
C VAL A 327 7.71 -20.96 -3.29
N ASN A 328 6.90 -21.31 -2.30
CA ASN A 328 5.86 -20.40 -1.78
C ASN A 328 6.45 -19.13 -1.17
N LEU A 329 7.64 -19.18 -0.59
CA LEU A 329 8.33 -17.98 -0.12
C LEU A 329 8.75 -17.05 -1.27
N ILE A 330 9.19 -17.62 -2.39
CA ILE A 330 9.54 -16.84 -3.60
C ILE A 330 8.26 -16.29 -4.25
N GLU A 331 7.22 -17.11 -4.32
CA GLU A 331 5.93 -16.76 -4.91
C GLU A 331 5.24 -15.63 -4.18
N LEU A 332 5.29 -15.65 -2.85
CA LEU A 332 4.85 -14.55 -2.01
C LEU A 332 5.47 -13.21 -2.44
N MET A 333 6.71 -13.20 -2.94
CA MET A 333 7.34 -11.97 -3.44
C MET A 333 6.86 -11.57 -4.85
N CYS A 334 6.38 -12.52 -5.64
CA CYS A 334 5.83 -12.30 -6.98
C CYS A 334 4.37 -11.80 -6.93
N SER A 335 3.56 -12.22 -5.96
CA SER A 335 2.12 -11.92 -5.92
C SER A 335 1.58 -11.37 -4.58
N ALA A 336 2.45 -10.98 -3.64
CA ALA A 336 2.09 -10.45 -2.31
C ALA A 336 0.99 -9.37 -2.27
N GLY A 337 0.84 -8.58 -3.33
CA GLY A 337 -0.18 -7.52 -3.41
C GLY A 337 -1.60 -8.07 -3.28
N LEU A 338 -1.93 -9.16 -3.96
CA LEU A 338 -3.29 -9.73 -3.98
C LEU A 338 -3.73 -10.25 -2.60
N PRO A 339 -2.94 -11.08 -1.89
CA PRO A 339 -3.25 -11.47 -0.51
C PRO A 339 -3.40 -10.27 0.42
N ALA A 340 -2.51 -9.28 0.33
CA ALA A 340 -2.50 -8.12 1.22
C ALA A 340 -3.75 -7.25 1.07
N VAL A 341 -4.21 -7.01 -0.16
CA VAL A 341 -5.45 -6.29 -0.44
C VAL A 341 -6.65 -7.10 0.04
N TYR A 342 -6.67 -8.41 -0.22
CA TYR A 342 -7.79 -9.27 0.12
C TYR A 342 -8.01 -9.40 1.64
N THR A 343 -6.96 -9.68 2.40
CA THR A 343 -7.00 -9.74 3.87
C THR A 343 -7.35 -8.39 4.50
N GLN A 344 -6.93 -7.27 3.89
CA GLN A 344 -7.38 -5.94 4.28
C GLN A 344 -8.90 -5.83 4.12
N ILE A 345 -9.45 -6.18 2.95
CA ILE A 345 -10.91 -6.18 2.71
C ILE A 345 -11.64 -7.07 3.73
N LEU A 346 -11.11 -8.26 4.06
CA LEU A 346 -11.66 -9.15 5.08
C LEU A 346 -11.67 -8.52 6.48
N SER A 347 -10.57 -7.85 6.86
CA SER A 347 -10.44 -7.16 8.15
C SER A 347 -11.43 -6.00 8.26
N LEU A 348 -11.61 -5.25 7.17
CA LEU A 348 -12.59 -4.16 7.07
C LEU A 348 -14.05 -4.65 7.05
N SER A 349 -14.29 -5.90 6.67
CA SER A 349 -15.64 -6.49 6.60
C SER A 349 -16.22 -6.89 7.96
N GLN A 350 -15.51 -6.62 9.08
CA GLN A 350 -15.94 -6.90 10.46
C GLN A 350 -16.48 -8.33 10.67
N LEU A 351 -15.83 -9.32 10.05
CA LEU A 351 -16.25 -10.71 10.09
C LEU A 351 -15.97 -11.37 11.46
N SER A 352 -16.73 -12.42 11.77
CA SER A 352 -16.37 -13.31 12.86
C SER A 352 -15.01 -13.99 12.58
N VAL A 353 -14.24 -14.30 13.62
CA VAL A 353 -12.93 -14.97 13.48
C VAL A 353 -13.03 -16.24 12.63
N LEU A 354 -14.08 -17.05 12.83
CA LEU A 354 -14.31 -18.27 12.07
C LEU A 354 -14.55 -17.96 10.58
N SER A 355 -15.38 -16.97 10.27
CA SER A 355 -15.66 -16.55 8.90
C SER A 355 -14.41 -16.00 8.21
N TYR A 356 -13.59 -15.23 8.93
CA TYR A 356 -12.32 -14.70 8.42
C TYR A 356 -11.38 -15.84 7.97
N TYR A 357 -11.11 -16.81 8.84
CA TYR A 357 -10.25 -17.95 8.48
C TYR A 357 -10.87 -18.87 7.43
N PHE A 358 -12.20 -19.00 7.41
CA PHE A 358 -12.88 -19.73 6.35
C PHE A 358 -12.65 -19.10 4.97
N TYR A 359 -12.73 -17.77 4.89
CA TYR A 359 -12.45 -17.02 3.66
C TYR A 359 -10.97 -17.11 3.25
N LEU A 360 -10.04 -17.13 4.21
CA LEU A 360 -8.63 -17.43 3.91
C LEU A 360 -8.47 -18.84 3.33
N VAL A 361 -9.09 -19.87 3.92
CA VAL A 361 -9.03 -21.23 3.36
C VAL A 361 -9.66 -21.28 1.98
N LEU A 362 -10.78 -20.59 1.77
CA LEU A 362 -11.44 -20.52 0.47
C LEU A 362 -10.55 -19.85 -0.59
N TYR A 363 -9.83 -18.79 -0.22
CA TYR A 363 -8.82 -18.16 -1.07
C TYR A 363 -7.78 -19.19 -1.50
N ILE A 364 -7.20 -19.94 -0.55
CA ILE A 364 -6.19 -20.97 -0.81
C ILE A 364 -6.70 -22.06 -1.75
N VAL A 365 -7.97 -22.44 -1.62
CA VAL A 365 -8.58 -23.45 -2.51
C VAL A 365 -8.61 -22.97 -3.96
N PHE A 366 -8.99 -21.71 -4.19
CA PHE A 366 -8.99 -21.14 -5.54
C PHE A 366 -7.58 -20.88 -6.07
N TYR A 367 -6.68 -20.46 -5.19
CA TYR A 367 -5.26 -20.27 -5.47
C TYR A 367 -4.56 -21.57 -5.90
N MET A 368 -4.79 -22.70 -5.23
CA MET A 368 -4.19 -23.98 -5.61
C MET A 368 -4.92 -24.69 -6.76
N LEU A 369 -6.00 -24.13 -7.29
CA LEU A 369 -6.90 -24.85 -8.19
C LEU A 369 -6.23 -25.20 -9.53
N ASP A 370 -5.52 -24.25 -10.13
CA ASP A 370 -4.79 -24.44 -11.38
C ASP A 370 -3.62 -25.41 -11.21
N ASP A 371 -2.88 -25.32 -10.11
CA ASP A 371 -1.84 -26.29 -9.72
C ASP A 371 -2.39 -27.72 -9.63
N ILE A 372 -3.54 -27.89 -8.97
CA ILE A 372 -4.24 -29.18 -8.87
C ILE A 372 -4.65 -29.68 -10.25
N ILE A 373 -5.22 -28.81 -11.11
CA ILE A 373 -5.66 -29.17 -12.46
C ILE A 373 -4.47 -29.61 -13.31
N VAL A 374 -3.40 -28.81 -13.35
CA VAL A 374 -2.19 -29.11 -14.13
C VAL A 374 -1.53 -30.39 -13.62
N PHE A 375 -1.44 -30.57 -12.30
CA PHE A 375 -0.92 -31.79 -11.70
C PHE A 375 -1.76 -33.02 -12.09
N ILE A 376 -3.09 -32.98 -11.97
CA ILE A 376 -3.96 -34.10 -12.33
C ILE A 376 -3.83 -34.43 -13.83
N ILE A 377 -3.85 -33.42 -14.70
CA ILE A 377 -3.70 -33.61 -16.15
C ILE A 377 -2.34 -34.24 -16.44
N ALA A 378 -1.26 -33.75 -15.84
CA ALA A 378 0.07 -34.33 -16.06
C ALA A 378 0.17 -35.76 -15.54
N MET A 379 -0.32 -36.03 -14.34
CA MET A 379 -0.25 -37.35 -13.73
C MET A 379 -1.14 -38.38 -14.40
N THR A 380 -2.20 -37.98 -15.11
CA THR A 380 -3.08 -38.90 -15.85
C THR A 380 -2.72 -39.03 -17.34
N THR A 381 -2.31 -37.93 -17.98
CA THR A 381 -2.16 -37.82 -19.45
C THR A 381 -0.73 -38.01 -19.93
N LEU A 382 0.27 -37.48 -19.22
CA LEU A 382 1.70 -37.55 -19.59
C LEU A 382 2.36 -38.89 -19.23
N GLN A 383 1.57 -39.86 -18.76
CA GLN A 383 2.03 -41.23 -18.53
C GLN A 383 2.37 -42.00 -19.83
N LEU A 384 1.92 -41.51 -20.99
CA LEU A 384 2.02 -42.20 -22.29
C LEU A 384 2.99 -41.55 -23.28
N THR A 385 3.48 -40.35 -22.99
CA THR A 385 4.48 -39.67 -23.82
C THR A 385 5.59 -39.20 -22.90
N GLY A 386 6.60 -40.05 -22.71
CA GLY A 386 7.84 -39.62 -22.06
C GLY A 386 8.25 -38.30 -22.71
N LEU A 387 8.24 -37.21 -21.93
CA LEU A 387 8.48 -35.85 -22.40
C LEU A 387 9.70 -35.88 -23.33
N SER A 388 9.45 -35.81 -24.64
CA SER A 388 10.52 -35.99 -25.61
C SER A 388 11.56 -34.92 -25.33
N GLY A 389 12.85 -35.22 -25.53
CA GLY A 389 13.92 -34.24 -25.29
C GLY A 389 13.70 -32.88 -25.98
N LYS A 390 12.83 -32.80 -26.99
CA LYS A 390 12.36 -31.55 -27.59
C LYS A 390 11.53 -30.68 -26.63
N TYR A 391 10.62 -31.25 -25.84
CA TYR A 391 9.80 -30.49 -24.87
C TYR A 391 10.66 -29.95 -23.72
N ALA A 392 11.54 -30.77 -23.15
CA ALA A 392 12.48 -30.31 -22.12
C ALA A 392 13.39 -29.18 -22.63
N ARG A 393 13.82 -29.27 -23.90
CA ARG A 393 14.62 -28.22 -24.54
C ARG A 393 13.83 -26.94 -24.78
N TRP A 394 12.60 -27.02 -25.30
CA TRP A 394 11.74 -25.84 -25.48
C TRP A 394 11.32 -25.20 -24.15
N SER A 395 11.11 -26.02 -23.11
CA SER A 395 10.84 -25.56 -21.75
C SER A 395 12.00 -24.71 -21.20
N ARG A 396 13.26 -25.13 -21.42
CA ARG A 396 14.44 -24.33 -21.03
C ARG A 396 14.53 -22.97 -21.73
N LEU A 397 14.12 -22.90 -23.00
CA LEU A 397 14.09 -21.64 -23.75
C LEU A 397 12.98 -20.72 -23.23
N ILE A 398 11.73 -21.21 -23.23
CA ILE A 398 10.55 -20.41 -22.89
C ILE A 398 10.58 -20.04 -21.41
N GLY A 399 10.81 -21.02 -20.53
CA GLY A 399 10.93 -20.79 -19.08
C GLY A 399 12.13 -19.93 -18.73
N GLY A 400 13.27 -20.13 -19.40
CA GLY A 400 14.45 -19.28 -19.22
C GLY A 400 14.21 -17.82 -19.66
N ALA A 401 13.53 -17.61 -20.78
CA ALA A 401 13.18 -16.28 -21.27
C ALA A 401 12.18 -15.58 -20.33
N ILE A 402 11.13 -16.27 -19.90
CA ILE A 402 10.13 -15.72 -18.97
C ILE A 402 10.78 -15.41 -17.62
N LEU A 403 11.57 -16.33 -17.05
CA LEU A 403 12.27 -16.12 -15.80
C LEU A 403 13.25 -14.94 -15.88
N LEU A 404 13.92 -14.77 -17.02
CA LEU A 404 14.80 -13.62 -17.27
C LEU A 404 14.01 -12.31 -17.31
N ILE A 405 12.91 -12.27 -18.07
CA ILE A 405 12.05 -11.08 -18.20
C ILE A 405 11.48 -10.69 -16.82
N LEU A 406 10.95 -11.67 -16.09
CA LEU A 406 10.41 -11.45 -14.74
C LEU A 406 11.50 -10.99 -13.77
N GLY A 407 12.69 -11.59 -13.81
CA GLY A 407 13.82 -11.16 -12.98
C GLY A 407 14.24 -9.72 -13.26
N ILE A 408 14.30 -9.31 -14.54
CA ILE A 408 14.59 -7.93 -14.94
C ILE A 408 13.49 -6.97 -14.48
N LEU A 409 12.22 -7.33 -14.69
CA LEU A 409 11.08 -6.52 -14.24
C LEU A 409 11.05 -6.37 -12.72
N LEU A 410 11.36 -7.42 -11.96
CA LEU A 410 11.49 -7.38 -10.51
C LEU A 410 12.59 -6.40 -10.06
N ILE A 411 13.69 -6.25 -10.80
CA ILE A 411 14.77 -5.32 -10.43
C ILE A 411 14.46 -3.88 -10.85
N PHE A 412 14.01 -3.65 -12.09
CA PHE A 412 13.99 -2.32 -12.69
C PHE A 412 12.59 -1.67 -12.78
N LYS A 413 11.52 -2.46 -12.88
CA LYS A 413 10.14 -1.96 -12.99
C LYS A 413 9.19 -2.72 -12.07
N PRO A 414 9.37 -2.61 -10.74
CA PRO A 414 8.56 -3.32 -9.77
C PRO A 414 7.04 -3.25 -9.93
N GLY A 415 6.55 -2.06 -10.25
CA GLY A 415 5.12 -1.75 -10.31
C GLY A 415 4.40 -2.40 -11.48
N TRP A 416 5.10 -3.00 -12.45
CA TRP A 416 4.47 -3.76 -13.54
C TRP A 416 4.10 -5.19 -13.12
N LEU A 417 4.57 -5.63 -11.96
CA LEU A 417 4.28 -6.96 -11.41
C LEU A 417 3.40 -6.89 -10.15
N MET A 418 3.43 -5.76 -9.43
CA MET A 418 2.70 -5.56 -8.18
C MET A 418 1.52 -4.59 -8.37
N PHE A 419 0.56 -4.98 -9.20
CA PHE A 419 -0.71 -4.27 -9.31
C PHE A 419 -1.62 -4.60 -8.13
#